data_AF-A0A2V9F0U4-F1
#
_entry.id   AF-A0A2V9F0U4-F1
#
_cell.length_a   1.000
_cell.length_b   1.000
_cell.length_c   1.000
_cell.angle_alpha   90.00
_cell.angle_beta   90.00
_cell.angle_gamma   90.00
#
_symmetry.space_group_name_H-M   'P 1'
#
loop_
_entity.id
_entity.type
_entity.pdbx_description
1 polymer ?
#
loop_
_entity_poly.entity_id
_entity_poly.type
_entity_poly.pdbx_seq_one_letter_code
_entity_poly.pdbx_strand_id
1 'polypeptide(L)'
;NGDIPGLEGRDRAVAAALVRYHNRKSEPAGHHTAYSSLNNADKRVTRRLAAILRIAEALDHSHRQRVMKIRASFQRGAVDLQVHARGDAAEDLRDANRSAELFEKEFHVRLYFRQALA
;
A
#
# COMPACT_ATOMS: atom_id res chain seq x y z
N ASN A 1 -4.23 12.14 -19.14
CA ASN A 1 -5.52 11.42 -19.15
C ASN A 1 -5.48 10.41 -20.28
N GLY A 2 -5.40 9.11 -19.95
CA GLY A 2 -5.48 8.03 -20.93
C GLY A 2 -6.87 7.42 -20.93
N ASP A 3 -7.38 7.05 -22.09
CA ASP A 3 -8.63 6.30 -22.19
C ASP A 3 -8.33 4.82 -22.10
N ILE A 4 -8.82 4.18 -21.03
CA ILE A 4 -8.60 2.76 -20.75
C ILE A 4 -9.97 2.08 -20.82
N PRO A 5 -10.25 1.29 -21.86
CA PRO A 5 -11.52 0.58 -22.00
C PRO A 5 -11.83 -0.26 -20.76
N GLY A 6 -13.06 -0.15 -20.26
CA GLY A 6 -13.51 -0.86 -19.05
C GLY A 6 -13.07 -0.25 -17.72
N LEU A 7 -12.24 0.80 -17.72
CA LEU A 7 -11.92 1.58 -16.54
C LEU A 7 -12.51 2.98 -16.67
N GLU A 8 -13.71 3.19 -16.14
CA GLU A 8 -14.51 4.41 -16.35
C GLU A 8 -15.02 5.02 -15.04
N GLY A 9 -15.48 6.26 -15.11
CA GLY A 9 -16.15 6.97 -14.02
C GLY A 9 -15.43 6.85 -12.67
N ARG A 10 -16.12 6.21 -11.71
CA ARG A 10 -15.64 5.98 -10.34
C ARG A 10 -14.33 5.20 -10.31
N ASP A 11 -14.24 4.09 -11.04
CA ASP A 11 -13.08 3.20 -10.97
C ASP A 11 -11.85 3.87 -11.59
N ARG A 12 -12.04 4.63 -12.67
CA ARG A 12 -10.98 5.50 -13.24
C ARG A 12 -10.49 6.53 -12.22
N ALA A 13 -11.40 7.19 -11.51
CA ALA A 13 -11.05 8.20 -10.51
C ALA A 13 -10.29 7.60 -9.33
N VAL A 14 -10.74 6.46 -8.80
CA VAL A 14 -10.07 5.74 -7.72
C VAL A 14 -8.70 5.24 -8.18
N ALA A 15 -8.59 4.60 -9.34
CA ALA A 15 -7.32 4.11 -9.88
C ALA A 15 -6.31 5.25 -10.09
N ALA A 16 -6.74 6.38 -10.65
CA ALA A 16 -5.88 7.56 -10.81
C ALA A 16 -5.38 8.09 -9.45
N ALA A 17 -6.25 8.12 -8.44
CA ALA A 17 -5.86 8.49 -7.09
C ALA A 17 -4.86 7.48 -6.49
N LEU A 18 -5.07 6.16 -6.66
CA LEU A 18 -4.12 5.15 -6.20
C LEU A 18 -2.74 5.34 -6.81
N VAL A 19 -2.66 5.57 -8.13
CA VAL A 19 -1.39 5.87 -8.81
C VAL A 19 -0.77 7.15 -8.28
N ARG A 20 -1.54 8.17 -7.92
CA ARG A 20 -0.99 9.39 -7.31
C ARG A 20 -0.36 9.15 -5.94
N TYR A 21 -0.89 8.20 -5.17
CA TYR A 21 -0.55 7.98 -3.77
C TYR A 21 0.21 6.67 -3.48
N HIS A 22 0.61 5.91 -4.50
CA HIS A 22 1.23 4.59 -4.35
C HIS A 22 2.60 4.59 -3.65
N ASN A 23 3.24 5.76 -3.52
CA ASN A 23 4.53 5.90 -2.83
C ASN A 23 4.46 6.94 -1.70
N ARG A 24 5.55 7.08 -0.95
CA ARG A 24 5.65 7.97 0.22
C ARG A 24 5.85 9.45 -0.11
N LYS A 25 5.83 9.87 -1.38
CA LYS A 25 6.04 11.29 -1.76
C LYS A 25 4.87 12.19 -1.39
N SER A 26 3.64 11.67 -1.33
CA SER A 26 2.46 12.45 -0.93
C SER A 26 1.35 11.56 -0.41
N GLU A 27 0.63 12.03 0.61
CA GLU A 27 -0.58 11.37 1.13
C GLU A 27 -1.88 11.92 0.49
N PRO A 28 -2.97 11.14 0.52
CA PRO A 28 -4.30 11.63 0.19
C PRO A 28 -4.65 12.86 1.05
N ALA A 29 -4.88 14.01 0.42
CA ALA A 29 -5.05 15.29 1.10
C ALA A 29 -6.13 16.13 0.41
N GLY A 30 -6.88 16.90 1.20
CA GLY A 30 -8.06 17.64 0.71
C GLY A 30 -7.77 18.72 -0.33
N HIS A 31 -6.54 19.22 -0.42
CA HIS A 31 -6.12 20.18 -1.45
C HIS A 31 -5.75 19.51 -2.79
N HIS A 32 -5.72 18.17 -2.85
CA HIS A 32 -5.48 17.44 -4.08
C HIS A 32 -6.79 17.14 -4.81
N THR A 33 -7.00 17.72 -5.99
CA THR A 33 -8.23 17.53 -6.78
C THR A 33 -8.58 16.06 -7.02
N ALA A 34 -7.58 15.21 -7.29
CA ALA A 34 -7.76 13.77 -7.50
C ALA A 34 -8.36 13.03 -6.28
N TYR A 35 -8.21 13.59 -5.08
CA TYR A 35 -8.76 13.03 -3.86
C TYR A 35 -10.01 13.79 -3.39
N SER A 36 -10.02 15.11 -3.51
CA SER A 36 -11.12 15.94 -3.02
C SER A 36 -12.42 15.72 -3.81
N SER A 37 -12.32 15.40 -5.10
CA SER A 37 -13.45 15.08 -5.98
C SER A 37 -14.14 13.74 -5.67
N LEU A 38 -13.48 12.86 -4.92
CA LEU A 38 -14.06 11.58 -4.51
C LEU A 38 -15.13 11.80 -3.43
N ASN A 39 -16.19 10.99 -3.47
CA ASN A 39 -17.14 10.93 -2.36
C ASN A 39 -16.48 10.33 -1.09
N ASN A 40 -17.12 10.44 0.07
CA ASN A 40 -16.53 10.01 1.34
C ASN A 40 -16.22 8.51 1.41
N ALA A 41 -17.04 7.67 0.78
CA ALA A 41 -16.80 6.23 0.71
C ALA A 41 -15.55 5.92 -0.12
N ASP A 42 -15.42 6.55 -1.29
CA ASP A 42 -14.28 6.37 -2.19
C ASP A 42 -13.00 6.96 -1.61
N LYS A 43 -13.08 8.10 -0.92
CA LYS A 43 -11.95 8.62 -0.13
C LYS A 43 -11.42 7.55 0.82
N ARG A 44 -12.31 6.89 1.57
CA ARG A 44 -11.93 5.83 2.52
C ARG A 44 -11.33 4.61 1.81
N VAL A 45 -11.91 4.17 0.71
CA VAL A 45 -11.38 3.08 -0.12
C VAL A 45 -9.99 3.43 -0.66
N THR A 46 -9.81 4.62 -1.24
CA THR A 46 -8.53 5.09 -1.76
C THR A 46 -7.45 5.13 -0.71
N ARG A 47 -7.71 5.65 0.51
CA ARG A 47 -6.69 5.70 1.56
C ARG A 47 -6.24 4.29 1.98
N ARG A 48 -7.17 3.35 2.15
CA ARG A 48 -6.87 1.96 2.52
C ARG A 48 -6.12 1.21 1.42
N LEU A 49 -6.55 1.35 0.17
CA LEU A 49 -5.88 0.71 -0.96
C LEU A 49 -4.50 1.32 -1.23
N ALA A 50 -4.34 2.65 -1.11
CA ALA A 50 -3.05 3.31 -1.22
C ALA A 50 -2.08 2.84 -0.12
N ALA A 51 -2.57 2.64 1.10
CA ALA A 51 -1.78 2.10 2.20
C ALA A 51 -1.24 0.69 1.89
N ILE A 52 -2.10 -0.19 1.35
CA ILE A 52 -1.71 -1.54 0.94
C ILE A 52 -0.71 -1.47 -0.23
N LEU A 53 -0.99 -0.65 -1.25
CA LEU A 53 -0.15 -0.53 -2.43
C LEU A 53 1.24 0.02 -2.10
N ARG A 54 1.35 0.97 -1.16
CA ARG A 54 2.64 1.46 -0.66
C ARG A 54 3.50 0.37 -0.02
N ILE A 55 2.87 -0.53 0.75
CA ILE A 55 3.57 -1.67 1.34
C ILE A 55 4.05 -2.61 0.24
N ALA A 56 3.20 -2.91 -0.75
CA ALA A 56 3.55 -3.76 -1.88
C ALA A 56 4.71 -3.19 -2.70
N GLU A 57 4.65 -1.90 -3.06
CA GLU A 57 5.72 -1.17 -3.77
C GLU A 57 7.03 -1.21 -2.97
N ALA A 58 6.96 -1.01 -1.65
CA ALA A 58 8.13 -1.01 -0.80
C ALA A 58 8.79 -2.39 -0.64
N LEU A 59 7.98 -3.46 -0.67
CA LEU A 59 8.47 -4.84 -0.66
C LEU A 59 9.13 -5.28 -1.98
N ASP A 60 9.01 -4.49 -3.05
CA ASP A 60 9.73 -4.67 -4.31
C ASP A 60 10.57 -3.44 -4.68
N HIS A 61 10.95 -2.61 -3.71
CA HIS A 61 11.65 -1.35 -3.96
C HIS A 61 12.99 -1.55 -4.70
N SER A 62 13.70 -2.63 -4.42
CA SER A 62 14.94 -2.96 -5.12
C SER A 62 14.74 -3.53 -6.53
N HIS A 63 13.50 -3.83 -6.93
CA HIS A 63 13.12 -4.49 -8.20
C HIS A 63 13.81 -5.82 -8.46
N ARG A 64 14.28 -6.49 -7.39
CA ARG A 64 14.95 -7.79 -7.48
C ARG A 64 13.98 -8.95 -7.36
N GLN A 65 12.67 -8.68 -7.23
CA GLN A 65 11.61 -9.67 -7.12
C GLN A 65 11.97 -10.76 -6.11
N ARG A 66 12.42 -10.36 -4.92
CA ARG A 66 12.83 -11.32 -3.89
C ARG A 66 11.67 -11.88 -3.12
N VAL A 67 10.64 -11.07 -2.86
CA VAL A 67 9.45 -11.48 -2.12
C VAL A 67 8.60 -12.41 -2.97
N MET A 68 8.53 -13.68 -2.57
CA MET A 68 7.81 -14.74 -3.28
C MET A 68 6.40 -14.95 -2.74
N LYS A 69 6.21 -14.70 -1.43
CA LYS A 69 4.96 -14.94 -0.75
C LYS A 69 4.86 -14.09 0.50
N ILE A 70 3.64 -13.66 0.81
CA ILE A 70 3.31 -12.99 2.07
C ILE A 70 2.20 -13.80 2.74
N ARG A 71 2.32 -14.03 4.04
CA ARG A 71 1.21 -14.45 4.89
C ARG A 71 0.91 -13.34 5.87
N ALA A 72 -0.36 -12.97 5.98
CA ALA A 72 -0.83 -11.99 6.94
C ALA A 72 -1.60 -12.70 8.05
N SER A 73 -1.32 -12.34 9.30
CA SER A 73 -2.15 -12.72 10.45
C SER A 73 -2.53 -11.47 11.24
N PHE A 74 -3.77 -11.43 11.71
CA PHE A 74 -4.27 -10.32 12.54
C PHE A 74 -4.64 -10.83 13.93
N GLN A 75 -4.00 -10.28 14.95
CA GLN A 75 -4.30 -10.59 16.35
C GLN A 75 -4.09 -9.36 17.23
N ARG A 76 -5.00 -9.12 18.17
CA ARG A 76 -4.86 -8.10 19.23
C ARG A 76 -4.51 -6.69 18.73
N GLY A 77 -5.10 -6.26 17.60
CA GLY A 77 -4.84 -4.93 17.04
C GLY A 77 -3.50 -4.80 16.31
N ALA A 78 -2.85 -5.92 15.97
CA ALA A 78 -1.63 -5.96 15.18
C ALA A 78 -1.80 -6.88 13.98
N VAL A 79 -1.24 -6.47 12.84
CA VAL A 79 -1.07 -7.28 11.63
C VAL A 79 0.40 -7.68 11.56
N ASP A 80 0.65 -8.97 11.50
CA ASP A 80 1.96 -9.54 11.22
C ASP A 80 2.03 -9.99 9.77
N LEU A 81 2.98 -9.44 9.02
CA LEU A 81 3.32 -9.88 7.66
C LEU A 81 4.56 -10.76 7.70
N GLN A 82 4.36 -12.06 7.53
CA GLN A 82 5.42 -13.03 7.31
C GLN A 82 5.80 -13.00 5.82
N VAL A 83 6.99 -12.50 5.52
CA VAL A 83 7.53 -12.32 4.18
C VAL A 83 8.46 -13.49 3.85
N HIS A 84 8.11 -14.28 2.85
CA HIS A 84 8.96 -15.32 2.29
C HIS A 84 9.73 -14.72 1.12
N ALA A 85 11.04 -14.62 1.24
CA ALA A 85 11.90 -14.05 0.22
C ALA A 85 13.03 -14.99 -0.20
N ARG A 86 13.44 -14.89 -1.47
CA ARG A 86 14.65 -15.55 -1.97
C ARG A 86 15.87 -14.72 -1.56
N GLY A 87 16.68 -15.26 -0.65
CA GLY A 87 17.87 -14.58 -0.14
C GLY A 87 17.55 -13.43 0.80
N ASP A 88 18.46 -12.46 0.89
CA ASP A 88 18.33 -11.31 1.78
C ASP A 88 17.37 -10.24 1.20
N ALA A 89 16.30 -9.96 1.94
CA ALA A 89 15.31 -8.92 1.63
C ALA A 89 15.32 -7.76 2.65
N ALA A 90 16.40 -7.61 3.43
CA ALA A 90 16.48 -6.60 4.49
C ALA A 90 16.29 -5.16 4.00
N GLU A 91 16.73 -4.85 2.78
CA GLU A 91 16.51 -3.55 2.14
C GLU A 91 15.02 -3.27 1.92
N ASP A 92 14.33 -4.16 1.20
CA ASP A 92 12.90 -4.03 0.89
C ASP A 92 12.05 -4.03 2.18
N LEU A 93 12.43 -4.85 3.18
CA LEU A 93 11.76 -4.87 4.48
C LEU A 93 11.92 -3.55 5.25
N ARG A 94 13.10 -2.90 5.18
CA ARG A 94 13.28 -1.56 5.78
C ARG A 94 12.38 -0.54 5.12
N ASP A 95 12.24 -0.58 3.79
CA ASP A 95 11.33 0.31 3.07
C ASP A 95 9.85 0.04 3.37
N ALA A 96 9.48 -1.23 3.51
CA ALA A 96 8.13 -1.62 3.88
C ALA A 96 7.77 -1.10 5.29
N ASN A 97 8.68 -1.20 6.25
CA ASN A 97 8.51 -0.61 7.58
C ASN A 97 8.30 0.91 7.52
N ARG A 98 9.08 1.64 6.69
CA ARG A 98 8.88 3.08 6.47
C ARG A 98 7.52 3.42 5.85
N SER A 99 6.88 2.46 5.19
CA SER A 99 5.60 2.64 4.49
C SER A 99 4.38 2.23 5.32
N ALA A 100 4.59 1.78 6.56
CA ALA A 100 3.54 1.28 7.44
C ALA A 100 2.57 2.35 7.95
N GLU A 101 3.02 3.60 8.12
CA GLU A 101 2.27 4.66 8.83
C GLU A 101 0.83 4.86 8.33
N LEU A 102 0.64 4.97 7.01
CA LEU A 102 -0.70 5.15 6.44
C LEU A 102 -1.58 3.92 6.67
N PHE A 103 -1.01 2.72 6.64
CA PHE A 103 -1.73 1.48 6.92
C PHE A 103 -2.16 1.43 8.38
N GLU A 104 -1.23 1.69 9.30
CA GLU A 104 -1.53 1.70 10.74
C GLU A 104 -2.64 2.70 11.06
N LYS A 105 -2.58 3.90 10.46
CA LYS A 105 -3.57 4.96 10.62
C LYS A 105 -4.95 4.59 10.08
N GLU A 106 -5.04 4.03 8.86
CA GLU A 106 -6.32 3.78 8.20
C GLU A 106 -7.02 2.47 8.63
N PHE A 107 -6.23 1.51 9.14
CA PHE A 107 -6.74 0.25 9.66
C PHE A 107 -6.81 0.23 11.19
N HIS A 108 -6.25 1.22 11.88
CA HIS A 108 -6.21 1.31 13.34
C HIS A 108 -5.54 0.09 13.98
N VAL A 109 -4.40 -0.31 13.42
CA VAL A 109 -3.60 -1.47 13.85
C VAL A 109 -2.12 -1.13 13.86
N ARG A 110 -1.30 -1.92 14.56
CA ARG A 110 0.15 -1.97 14.32
C ARG A 110 0.47 -2.90 13.15
N LEU A 111 1.51 -2.60 12.40
CA LEU A 111 1.99 -3.45 11.31
C LEU A 111 3.43 -3.88 11.57
N TYR A 112 3.66 -5.19 11.58
CA TYR A 112 4.98 -5.78 11.77
C TYR A 112 5.37 -6.61 10.55
N PHE A 113 6.66 -6.56 10.20
CA PHE A 113 7.23 -7.35 9.13
C PHE A 113 8.25 -8.33 9.68
N ARG A 114 8.16 -9.60 9.29
CA ARG A 114 9.14 -10.62 9.65
C ARG A 114 9.50 -11.44 8.42
N GLN A 115 10.79 -11.56 8.13
CA GLN A 115 11.26 -12.52 7.13
C GLN A 115 11.06 -13.94 7.70
N ALA A 116 10.42 -14.82 6.93
CA ALA A 116 10.40 -16.23 7.25
C ALA A 116 11.82 -16.80 7.11
N LEU A 117 12.28 -17.53 8.13
CA LEU A 117 13.48 -18.34 8.00
C LEU A 117 13.21 -19.42 6.95
N ALA A 118 14.17 -19.61 6.05
CA ALA A 118 14.15 -20.67 5.04
C ALA A 118 14.29 -22.05 5.70
#